data_AF-A0A429M6T9-F1
#
_entry.id   AF-A0A429M6T9-F1
#
_cell.length_a   1.000
_cell.length_b   1.000
_cell.length_c   1.000
_cell.angle_alpha   90.00
_cell.angle_beta   90.00
_cell.angle_gamma   90.00
#
_symmetry.space_group_name_H-M   'P 1'
#
loop_
_entity.id
_entity.type
_entity.pdbx_description
1 polymer ?
#
loop_
_entity_poly.entity_id
_entity_poly.type
_entity_poly.pdbx_seq_one_letter_code
_entity_poly.pdbx_strand_id
1 'polypeptide(L)'
;KQSTASITDWGILDIPAAIDTLLIKTKANQVILIGHSAGGQLLGVVPNYNKVAKVITVAGSTGHIKGLKGKTKVLAPVMFNLIFPISSLVKGYGATQFIGMGENLPKKVAQQWREFCSRPGYVKNAIGKTIFHDFHSDIQCPITAIWADDDEIATKRNV
;
A
#
# COMPACT_ATOMS: atom_id res chain seq x y z
N LYS A 1 -13.16 12.03 -8.90
CA LYS A 1 -14.54 11.49 -8.88
C LYS A 1 -14.75 10.34 -9.85
N GLN A 2 -14.26 10.42 -11.09
CA GLN A 2 -14.47 9.38 -12.11
C GLN A 2 -13.42 8.25 -12.10
N SER A 3 -12.27 8.45 -11.43
CA SER A 3 -11.25 7.40 -11.33
C SER A 3 -11.76 6.18 -10.56
N THR A 4 -11.63 5.02 -11.20
CA THR A 4 -11.98 3.70 -10.67
C THR A 4 -10.76 2.94 -10.12
N ALA A 5 -9.60 3.59 -10.08
CA ALA A 5 -8.34 3.01 -9.60
C ALA A 5 -8.43 2.60 -8.14
N SER A 6 -7.68 1.56 -7.80
CA SER A 6 -7.56 0.94 -6.49
C SER A 6 -6.08 0.66 -6.16
N ILE A 7 -5.77 0.40 -4.89
CA ILE A 7 -4.40 0.02 -4.49
C ILE A 7 -4.02 -1.34 -5.09
N THR A 8 -4.99 -2.24 -5.24
CA THR A 8 -4.78 -3.51 -5.93
C THR A 8 -4.35 -3.29 -7.38
N ASP A 9 -4.94 -2.33 -8.10
CA ASP A 9 -4.53 -2.02 -9.48
C ASP A 9 -3.05 -1.63 -9.55
N TRP A 10 -2.53 -0.92 -8.55
CA TRP A 10 -1.10 -0.60 -8.46
C TRP A 10 -0.24 -1.86 -8.38
N GLY A 11 -0.68 -2.86 -7.62
CA GLY A 11 0.03 -4.13 -7.44
C GLY A 11 -0.08 -5.08 -8.64
N ILE A 12 -1.26 -5.18 -9.25
CA ILE A 12 -1.52 -6.19 -10.30
C ILE A 12 -1.34 -5.65 -11.72
N LEU A 13 -1.36 -4.33 -11.93
CA LEU A 13 -1.22 -3.69 -13.24
C LEU A 13 0.02 -2.79 -13.29
N ASP A 14 0.10 -1.77 -12.43
CA ASP A 14 1.07 -0.69 -12.61
C ASP A 14 2.51 -1.13 -12.29
N ILE A 15 2.73 -1.80 -11.16
CA ILE A 15 4.06 -2.33 -10.80
C ILE A 15 4.54 -3.35 -11.85
N PRO A 16 3.74 -4.37 -12.26
CA PRO A 16 4.13 -5.27 -13.34
C PRO A 16 4.50 -4.57 -14.63
N ALA A 17 3.70 -3.59 -15.06
CA ALA A 17 3.96 -2.81 -16.26
C ALA A 17 5.26 -2.00 -16.16
N ALA A 18 5.55 -1.41 -15.00
CA ALA A 18 6.80 -0.69 -14.75
C ALA A 18 8.01 -1.63 -14.77
N ILE A 19 7.91 -2.80 -14.14
CA ILE A 19 8.95 -3.85 -14.17
C ILE A 19 9.25 -4.24 -15.62
N ASP A 20 8.23 -4.63 -16.38
CA ASP A 20 8.41 -5.13 -17.74
C ASP A 20 8.96 -4.04 -18.67
N THR A 21 8.46 -2.81 -18.53
CA THR A 21 8.95 -1.65 -19.30
C THR A 21 10.44 -1.39 -19.04
N LEU A 22 10.87 -1.43 -17.77
CA LEU A 22 12.25 -1.19 -17.41
C LEU A 22 13.18 -2.30 -17.93
N LEU A 23 12.76 -3.56 -17.83
CA LEU A 23 13.54 -4.69 -18.32
C LEU A 23 13.67 -4.67 -19.85
N ILE A 24 12.59 -4.33 -20.57
CA ILE A 24 12.63 -4.18 -22.03
C ILE A 24 13.62 -3.09 -22.46
N LYS A 25 13.63 -1.96 -21.74
CA LYS A 25 14.50 -0.80 -22.03
C LYS A 25 15.96 -1.07 -21.71
N THR A 26 16.24 -1.76 -20.60
CA THR A 26 17.60 -1.95 -20.08
C THR A 26 18.25 -3.26 -20.50
N LYS A 27 17.45 -4.22 -20.98
CA LYS A 27 17.87 -5.61 -21.23
C LYS A 27 18.39 -6.34 -19.99
N ALA A 28 18.12 -5.81 -18.80
CA ALA A 28 18.36 -6.52 -17.54
C ALA A 28 17.38 -7.68 -17.39
N ASN A 29 17.75 -8.66 -16.55
CA ASN A 29 16.90 -9.82 -16.25
C ASN A 29 15.98 -9.60 -15.04
N GLN A 30 16.37 -8.71 -14.12
CA GLN A 30 15.63 -8.40 -12.90
C GLN A 30 15.76 -6.92 -12.52
N VAL A 31 14.85 -6.45 -11.66
CA VAL A 31 14.85 -5.09 -11.10
C VAL A 31 15.10 -5.08 -9.60
N ILE A 32 15.53 -3.94 -9.07
CA ILE A 32 15.42 -3.63 -7.63
C ILE A 32 14.18 -2.76 -7.45
N LEU A 33 13.24 -3.21 -6.63
CA LEU A 33 12.04 -2.46 -6.32
C LEU A 33 12.32 -1.56 -5.12
N ILE A 34 12.27 -0.25 -5.32
CA ILE A 34 12.34 0.74 -4.24
C ILE A 34 10.98 1.39 -4.11
N GLY A 35 10.36 1.27 -2.94
CA GLY A 35 9.01 1.78 -2.70
C GLY A 35 8.92 2.54 -1.38
N HIS A 36 8.21 3.65 -1.38
CA HIS A 36 7.85 4.38 -0.17
C HIS A 36 6.46 3.98 0.30
N SER A 37 6.29 3.79 1.61
CA SER A 37 5.00 3.49 2.24
C SER A 37 4.30 2.31 1.54
N ALA A 38 3.03 2.48 1.16
CA ALA A 38 2.25 1.49 0.43
C ALA A 38 2.97 0.93 -0.82
N GLY A 39 3.76 1.75 -1.52
CA GLY A 39 4.46 1.34 -2.75
C GLY A 39 5.51 0.25 -2.53
N GLY A 40 6.04 0.11 -1.30
CA GLY A 40 6.99 -0.94 -0.95
C GLY A 40 6.34 -2.24 -0.44
N GLN A 41 5.01 -2.33 -0.41
CA GLN A 41 4.28 -3.39 0.29
C GLN A 41 3.37 -4.24 -0.61
N LEU A 42 3.42 -4.04 -1.93
CA LEU A 42 2.50 -4.71 -2.86
C LEU A 42 3.10 -5.92 -3.57
N LEU A 43 4.38 -6.25 -3.38
CA LEU A 43 5.05 -7.33 -4.13
C LEU A 43 4.31 -8.68 -4.04
N GLY A 44 3.69 -8.97 -2.90
CA GLY A 44 2.93 -10.20 -2.68
C GLY A 44 1.71 -10.40 -3.59
N VAL A 45 1.33 -9.40 -4.40
CA VAL A 45 0.24 -9.52 -5.39
C VAL A 45 0.70 -9.20 -6.82
N VAL A 46 2.00 -8.97 -7.02
CA VAL A 46 2.60 -8.64 -8.33
C VAL A 46 2.82 -9.96 -9.11
N PRO A 47 2.13 -10.21 -10.24
CA PRO A 47 2.23 -11.49 -10.96
C PRO A 47 3.62 -11.84 -11.49
N ASN A 48 4.44 -10.83 -11.81
CA ASN A 48 5.83 -11.00 -12.26
C ASN A 48 6.85 -10.75 -11.14
N TYR A 49 6.49 -11.05 -9.88
CA TYR A 49 7.35 -10.86 -8.70
C TYR A 49 8.72 -11.54 -8.84
N ASN A 50 8.82 -12.64 -9.59
CA ASN A 50 10.06 -13.36 -9.85
C ASN A 50 11.11 -12.53 -10.62
N LYS A 51 10.68 -11.43 -11.27
CA LYS A 51 11.57 -10.46 -11.92
C LYS A 51 12.15 -9.43 -10.94
N VAL A 52 11.83 -9.49 -9.65
CA VAL A 52 12.37 -8.59 -8.63
C VAL A 52 13.50 -9.29 -7.88
N ALA A 53 14.71 -8.73 -7.98
CA ALA A 53 15.91 -9.26 -7.31
C ALA A 53 15.99 -8.88 -5.83
N LYS A 54 15.43 -7.73 -5.46
CA LYS A 54 15.45 -7.18 -4.10
C LYS A 54 14.36 -6.14 -3.93
N VAL A 55 13.80 -6.04 -2.72
CA VAL A 55 12.93 -4.93 -2.30
C VAL A 55 13.65 -4.04 -1.30
N ILE A 56 13.55 -2.73 -1.49
CA ILE A 56 13.91 -1.72 -0.49
C ILE A 56 12.64 -0.92 -0.20
N THR A 57 12.11 -1.05 1.00
CA THR A 57 10.93 -0.31 1.44
C THR A 57 11.34 0.80 2.40
N VAL A 58 10.89 2.01 2.14
CA VAL A 58 11.13 3.20 2.98
C VAL A 58 9.80 3.59 3.61
N ALA A 59 9.72 3.58 4.92
CA ALA A 59 8.49 3.80 5.68
C ALA A 59 7.32 2.87 5.26
N GLY A 60 7.63 1.67 4.75
CA GLY A 60 6.64 0.62 4.50
C GLY A 60 6.01 0.18 5.81
N SER A 61 4.69 0.24 5.92
CA SER A 61 3.98 0.05 7.17
C SER A 61 2.65 -0.64 6.96
N THR A 62 2.34 -1.66 7.76
CA THR A 62 0.99 -2.25 7.76
C THR A 62 -0.11 -1.25 8.14
N GLY A 63 0.26 -0.11 8.73
CA GLY A 63 -0.66 0.94 9.15
C GLY A 63 -1.67 0.49 10.21
N HIS A 64 -1.40 -0.65 10.88
CA HIS A 64 -2.32 -1.20 11.84
C HIS A 64 -2.48 -0.26 13.04
N ILE A 65 -3.72 0.05 13.39
CA ILE A 65 -4.06 1.09 14.38
C ILE A 65 -3.33 0.90 15.73
N LYS A 66 -3.15 -0.35 16.18
CA LYS A 66 -2.46 -0.65 17.45
C LYS A 66 -0.95 -0.33 17.43
N GLY A 67 -0.35 -0.19 16.26
CA GLY A 67 1.06 0.17 16.08
C GLY A 67 1.30 1.65 15.79
N LEU A 68 0.25 2.47 15.62
CA LEU A 68 0.40 3.91 15.40
C LEU A 68 0.81 4.64 16.67
N LYS A 69 1.54 5.74 16.52
CA LYS A 69 1.97 6.66 17.59
C LYS A 69 1.36 8.06 17.41
N GLY A 70 1.57 8.91 18.43
CA GLY A 70 1.31 10.35 18.41
C GLY A 70 -0.09 10.73 17.92
N LYS A 71 -0.17 11.76 17.07
CA LYS A 71 -1.44 12.30 16.57
C LYS A 71 -2.12 11.31 15.63
N THR A 72 -1.35 10.56 14.85
CA THR A 72 -1.87 9.64 13.86
C THR A 72 -2.64 8.48 14.49
N LYS A 73 -2.27 8.02 15.68
CA LYS A 73 -3.03 7.01 16.44
C LYS A 73 -4.49 7.44 16.71
N VAL A 74 -4.73 8.73 16.89
CA VAL A 74 -6.07 9.29 17.16
C VAL A 74 -6.79 9.64 15.85
N LEU A 75 -6.07 10.19 14.87
CA LEU A 75 -6.66 10.62 13.60
C LEU A 75 -7.01 9.45 12.67
N ALA A 76 -6.22 8.37 12.66
CA ALA A 76 -6.43 7.26 11.72
C ALA A 76 -7.79 6.55 11.90
N PRO A 77 -8.27 6.22 13.12
CA PRO A 77 -9.62 5.68 13.29
C PRO A 77 -10.73 6.61 12.79
N VAL A 78 -10.60 7.92 13.00
CA VAL A 78 -11.55 8.93 12.51
C VAL A 78 -11.52 8.98 10.99
N MET A 79 -10.32 8.99 10.40
CA MET A 79 -10.13 8.95 8.95
C MET A 79 -10.80 7.71 8.34
N PHE A 80 -10.47 6.52 8.84
CA PHE A 80 -10.93 5.26 8.29
C PHE A 80 -12.42 5.00 8.51
N ASN A 81 -12.97 5.34 9.68
CA ASN A 81 -14.35 4.96 10.02
C ASN A 81 -15.37 6.08 9.80
N LEU A 82 -14.95 7.34 9.70
CA LEU A 82 -15.85 8.47 9.54
C LEU A 82 -15.61 9.20 8.21
N ILE A 83 -14.39 9.71 8.00
CA ILE A 83 -14.09 10.61 6.88
C ILE A 83 -14.19 9.85 5.56
N PHE A 84 -13.51 8.72 5.42
CA PHE A 84 -13.51 7.96 4.16
C PHE A 84 -14.89 7.46 3.75
N PRO A 85 -15.71 6.84 4.64
CA PRO A 85 -17.05 6.41 4.26
C PRO A 85 -17.94 7.57 3.84
N ILE A 86 -17.97 8.66 4.62
CA ILE A 86 -18.85 9.82 4.35
C ILE A 86 -18.41 10.54 3.07
N SER A 87 -17.13 10.86 2.94
CA SER A 87 -16.65 11.59 1.76
C SER A 87 -16.78 10.76 0.49
N SER A 88 -16.54 9.45 0.57
CA SER A 88 -16.70 8.55 -0.56
C SER A 88 -18.15 8.43 -1.02
N LEU A 89 -19.11 8.54 -0.10
CA LEU A 89 -20.54 8.53 -0.41
C LEU A 89 -21.00 9.87 -0.99
N VAL A 90 -20.67 10.99 -0.32
CA VAL A 90 -21.20 12.32 -0.66
C VAL A 90 -20.41 12.99 -1.79
N LYS A 91 -19.07 12.88 -1.77
CA LYS A 91 -18.18 13.57 -2.72
C LYS A 91 -17.66 12.65 -3.83
N GLY A 92 -17.73 11.33 -3.65
CA GLY A 92 -17.20 10.34 -4.60
C GLY A 92 -15.68 10.15 -4.54
N TYR A 93 -15.03 10.51 -3.43
CA TYR A 93 -13.59 10.33 -3.17
C TYR A 93 -13.28 10.34 -1.67
N GLY A 94 -12.12 9.80 -1.26
CA GLY A 94 -11.61 9.88 0.11
C GLY A 94 -11.01 11.27 0.39
N ALA A 95 -11.59 12.02 1.33
CA ALA A 95 -11.20 13.41 1.61
C ALA A 95 -10.02 13.52 2.61
N THR A 96 -8.90 12.88 2.30
CA THR A 96 -7.63 12.92 3.05
C THR A 96 -7.07 14.34 3.20
N GLN A 97 -7.24 15.19 2.18
CA GLN A 97 -6.72 16.55 2.20
C GLN A 97 -7.35 17.41 3.31
N PHE A 98 -8.61 17.14 3.67
CA PHE A 98 -9.33 17.85 4.74
C PHE A 98 -8.69 17.67 6.12
N ILE A 99 -7.91 16.60 6.32
CA ILE A 99 -7.19 16.30 7.57
C ILE A 99 -5.67 16.37 7.43
N GLY A 100 -5.17 16.96 6.34
CA GLY A 100 -3.75 17.14 6.10
C GLY A 100 -2.97 15.86 5.83
N MET A 101 -3.63 14.74 5.50
CA MET A 101 -2.99 13.45 5.20
C MET A 101 -2.82 13.23 3.69
N GLY A 102 -2.36 14.26 2.97
CA GLY A 102 -2.08 14.21 1.53
C GLY A 102 -3.29 14.49 0.62
N GLU A 103 -3.13 14.18 -0.66
CA GLU A 103 -4.12 14.46 -1.71
C GLU A 103 -5.37 13.58 -1.60
N ASN A 104 -6.51 14.10 -2.09
CA ASN A 104 -7.77 13.35 -2.13
C ASN A 104 -7.63 12.05 -2.93
N LEU A 105 -8.14 10.96 -2.35
CA LEU A 105 -7.96 9.62 -2.90
C LEU A 105 -9.15 9.18 -3.75
N PRO A 106 -8.95 8.43 -4.85
CA PRO A 106 -10.03 7.70 -5.48
C PRO A 106 -10.82 6.87 -4.48
N LYS A 107 -12.13 6.73 -4.69
CA LYS A 107 -13.04 6.04 -3.76
C LYS A 107 -12.55 4.63 -3.40
N LYS A 108 -12.12 3.84 -4.39
CA LYS A 108 -11.65 2.47 -4.15
C LYS A 108 -10.29 2.44 -3.44
N VAL A 109 -9.39 3.39 -3.72
CA VAL A 109 -8.13 3.54 -2.98
C VAL A 109 -8.40 3.78 -1.50
N ALA A 110 -9.30 4.71 -1.17
CA ALA A 110 -9.66 4.99 0.23
C ALA A 110 -10.30 3.76 0.92
N GLN A 111 -11.18 3.03 0.22
CA GLN A 111 -11.81 1.82 0.72
C GLN A 111 -10.80 0.71 0.99
N GLN A 112 -9.89 0.44 0.05
CA GLN A 112 -8.86 -0.58 0.22
C GLN A 112 -7.83 -0.20 1.27
N TRP A 113 -7.45 1.07 1.36
CA TRP A 113 -6.53 1.50 2.41
C TRP A 113 -7.11 1.22 3.79
N ARG A 114 -8.40 1.54 3.99
CA ARG A 114 -9.13 1.18 5.21
C ARG A 114 -9.13 -0.33 5.45
N GLU A 115 -9.46 -1.13 4.44
CA GLU A 115 -9.51 -2.59 4.57
C GLU A 115 -8.13 -3.16 4.95
N PHE A 116 -7.08 -2.72 4.27
CA PHE A 116 -5.73 -3.22 4.45
C PHE A 116 -5.21 -2.88 5.86
N CYS A 117 -5.43 -1.66 6.34
CA CYS A 117 -4.98 -1.24 7.67
C CYS A 117 -5.87 -1.72 8.84
N SER A 118 -7.04 -2.31 8.56
CA SER A 118 -8.03 -2.68 9.59
C SER A 118 -7.52 -3.77 10.57
N ARG A 119 -6.61 -4.63 10.12
CA ARG A 119 -6.05 -5.76 10.87
C ARG A 119 -4.56 -5.93 10.53
N PRO A 120 -3.77 -6.64 11.35
CA PRO A 120 -2.41 -7.00 10.97
C PRO A 120 -2.39 -7.76 9.64
N GLY A 121 -1.38 -7.54 8.79
CA GLY A 121 -1.21 -8.23 7.51
C GLY A 121 -1.42 -7.39 6.25
N TYR A 122 -1.92 -6.15 6.38
CA TYR A 122 -2.03 -5.18 5.27
C TYR A 122 -2.81 -5.75 4.06
N VAL A 123 -2.18 -5.89 2.89
CA VAL A 123 -2.78 -6.45 1.66
C VAL A 123 -3.35 -7.85 1.88
N LYS A 124 -2.79 -8.64 2.82
CA LYS A 124 -3.30 -9.98 3.15
C LYS A 124 -4.75 -9.97 3.61
N ASN A 125 -5.23 -8.85 4.15
CA ASN A 125 -6.63 -8.71 4.61
C ASN A 125 -7.65 -8.72 3.46
N ALA A 126 -7.21 -8.58 2.22
CA ALA A 126 -8.04 -8.56 1.01
C ALA A 126 -7.94 -9.84 0.17
N ILE A 127 -7.02 -10.75 0.51
CA ILE A 127 -6.90 -12.07 -0.14
C ILE A 127 -8.18 -12.88 0.08
N GLY A 128 -8.68 -13.52 -0.98
CA GLY A 128 -9.92 -14.29 -0.99
C GLY A 128 -11.20 -13.45 -1.02
N LYS A 129 -11.10 -12.12 -1.02
CA LYS A 129 -12.26 -11.21 -1.14
C LYS A 129 -12.21 -10.41 -2.44
N THR A 130 -11.13 -9.64 -2.63
CA THR A 130 -10.94 -8.73 -3.76
C THR A 130 -9.62 -8.99 -4.48
N ILE A 131 -8.72 -9.76 -3.85
CA ILE A 131 -7.47 -10.24 -4.44
C ILE A 131 -7.49 -11.77 -4.41
N PHE A 132 -7.24 -12.40 -5.55
CA PHE A 132 -7.37 -13.86 -5.69
C PHE A 132 -6.05 -14.57 -6.01
N HIS A 133 -5.01 -13.81 -6.34
CA HIS A 133 -3.65 -14.31 -6.51
C HIS A 133 -2.79 -13.79 -5.37
N ASP A 134 -2.23 -14.71 -4.59
CA ASP A 134 -1.37 -14.43 -3.46
C ASP A 134 -0.02 -15.10 -3.71
N PHE A 135 1.04 -14.30 -3.82
CA PHE A 135 2.41 -14.74 -4.03
C PHE A 135 3.30 -14.52 -2.80
N HIS A 136 2.73 -14.10 -1.65
CA HIS A 136 3.53 -13.79 -0.46
C HIS A 136 4.40 -14.96 0.00
N SER A 137 3.93 -16.21 -0.14
CA SER A 137 4.70 -17.42 0.21
C SER A 137 5.82 -17.74 -0.78
N ASP A 138 5.71 -17.26 -2.02
CA ASP A 138 6.61 -17.64 -3.11
C ASP A 138 7.79 -16.67 -3.25
N ILE A 139 7.68 -15.48 -2.65
CA ILE A 139 8.74 -14.46 -2.67
C ILE A 139 9.94 -14.91 -1.82
N GLN A 140 11.07 -15.13 -2.49
CA GLN A 140 12.35 -15.48 -1.85
C GLN A 140 13.39 -14.35 -1.87
N CYS A 141 13.10 -13.24 -2.57
CA CYS A 141 14.06 -12.15 -2.71
C CYS A 141 14.28 -11.42 -1.36
N PRO A 142 15.49 -10.92 -1.09
CA PRO A 142 15.76 -10.17 0.13
C PRO A 142 14.96 -8.86 0.19
N ILE A 143 14.48 -8.52 1.40
CA ILE A 143 13.75 -7.28 1.68
C ILE A 143 14.54 -6.46 2.70
N THR A 144 14.80 -5.20 2.38
CA THR A 144 15.35 -4.22 3.33
C THR A 144 14.26 -3.22 3.69
N ALA A 145 13.92 -3.12 4.97
CA ALA A 145 12.95 -2.15 5.48
C ALA A 145 13.66 -1.04 6.25
N ILE A 146 13.50 0.20 5.77
CA ILE A 146 14.07 1.41 6.34
C ILE A 146 12.92 2.23 6.93
N TRP A 147 13.04 2.65 8.17
CA TRP A 147 12.05 3.48 8.86
C TRP A 147 12.76 4.46 9.79
N ALA A 148 12.13 5.61 10.05
CA ALA A 148 12.62 6.63 10.96
C ALA A 148 11.95 6.47 12.33
N ASP A 149 12.69 6.72 13.42
CA ASP A 149 12.22 6.49 14.79
C ASP A 149 11.12 7.46 15.23
N ASP A 150 11.04 8.61 14.57
CA ASP A 150 10.02 9.65 14.70
C ASP A 150 8.79 9.45 13.80
N ASP A 151 8.74 8.41 12.96
CA ASP A 151 7.57 8.10 12.13
C ASP A 151 6.40 7.58 12.99
N GLU A 152 5.25 8.26 12.94
CA GLU A 152 4.05 7.89 13.69
C GLU A 152 3.27 6.71 13.08
N ILE A 153 3.53 6.34 11.82
CA ILE A 153 2.86 5.30 11.04
C ILE A 153 3.74 4.07 10.89
N ALA A 154 4.95 4.25 10.33
CA ALA A 154 5.95 3.20 10.10
C ALA A 154 6.79 2.94 11.36
N THR A 155 6.10 2.72 12.48
CA THR A 155 6.76 2.39 13.73
C THR A 155 7.37 0.99 13.66
N LYS A 156 8.35 0.70 14.54
CA LYS A 156 8.92 -0.66 14.70
C LYS A 156 7.90 -1.81 14.74
N ARG A 157 6.68 -1.57 15.22
CA ARG A 157 5.63 -2.60 15.31
C ARG A 157 4.92 -2.85 13.97
N ASN A 158 4.90 -1.84 13.11
CA ASN A 158 4.16 -1.87 11.85
C ASN A 158 5.04 -2.16 10.62
N VAL A 159 6.37 -2.11 10.77
CA VAL A 159 7.37 -2.44 9.75
C VAL A 159 7.70 -3.93 9.80
#